data_AF-A0A6A7KU00-F1
#
_entry.id   AF-A0A6A7KU00-F1
#
_cell.length_a   1.000
_cell.length_b   1.000
_cell.length_c   1.000
_cell.angle_alpha   90.00
_cell.angle_beta   90.00
_cell.angle_gamma   90.00
#
_symmetry.space_group_name_H-M   'P 1'
#
loop_
_entity.id
_entity.type
_entity.pdbx_description
1 polymer ?
#
loop_
_entity_poly.entity_id
_entity_poly.type
_entity_poly.pdbx_seq_one_letter_code
_entity_poly.pdbx_strand_id
1 'polypeptide(L)'
;MPQLDPSLFATQLFWLFVTFLVLFLIAWKAALPRIADVLNARQNRIDGDLEKAQALKTEAEEVLATYERSLAGAAVQAQDIHREAVQALAAERAKRNEELSRRLSAQTREAEARISGEKRRAVENIREVTLDVVQSAAARLIGVEVAGADADRAIQSALQERRT
;
A
#
# COMPACT_ATOMS: atom_id res chain seq x y z
N MET A 1 90.18 56.02 -31.17
CA MET A 1 89.80 55.35 -29.91
C MET A 1 90.26 53.90 -30.03
N PRO A 2 91.16 53.40 -29.17
CA PRO A 2 91.77 52.06 -29.30
C PRO A 2 90.79 50.88 -29.11
N GLN A 3 89.50 51.16 -28.87
CA GLN A 3 88.43 50.19 -28.66
C GLN A 3 87.67 49.78 -29.94
N LEU A 4 88.05 50.30 -31.10
CA LEU A 4 87.54 49.90 -32.41
C LEU A 4 88.70 49.41 -33.29
N ASP A 5 89.55 48.53 -32.74
CA ASP A 5 90.59 47.84 -33.50
C ASP A 5 90.01 46.54 -34.09
N PRO A 6 89.89 46.41 -35.43
CA PRO A 6 89.29 45.25 -36.08
C PRO A 6 90.02 43.93 -35.81
N SER A 7 91.28 43.98 -35.39
CA SER A 7 92.08 42.80 -35.06
C SER A 7 91.58 42.06 -33.81
N LEU A 8 90.86 42.74 -32.91
CA LEU A 8 90.35 42.16 -31.65
C LEU A 8 88.95 41.53 -31.79
N PHE A 9 88.21 41.86 -32.85
CA PHE A 9 86.84 41.39 -33.05
C PHE A 9 86.74 39.87 -33.21
N ALA A 10 87.70 39.23 -33.87
CA ALA A 10 87.71 37.79 -34.07
C ALA A 10 87.81 37.02 -32.73
N THR A 11 88.71 37.46 -31.84
CA THR A 11 88.89 36.85 -30.51
C THR A 11 87.67 37.06 -29.62
N GLN A 12 87.06 38.25 -29.66
CA GLN A 12 85.85 38.55 -28.89
C GLN A 12 84.64 37.74 -29.38
N LEU A 13 84.48 37.58 -30.69
CA LEU A 13 83.45 36.72 -31.28
C LEU A 13 83.67 35.24 -30.95
N PHE A 14 84.92 34.77 -30.93
CA PHE A 14 85.26 33.40 -30.53
C PHE A 14 84.84 33.13 -29.08
N TRP A 15 85.24 33.99 -28.13
CA TRP A 15 84.86 33.83 -26.72
C TRP A 15 83.36 34.03 -26.47
N LEU A 16 82.71 34.94 -27.19
CA LEU A 16 81.25 35.07 -27.19
C LEU A 16 80.60 33.76 -27.61
N PHE A 17 81.05 33.14 -28.70
CA PHE A 17 80.50 31.88 -29.18
C PHE A 17 80.73 30.74 -28.18
N VAL A 18 81.94 30.62 -27.62
CA VAL A 18 82.26 29.61 -26.60
C VAL A 18 81.39 29.77 -25.36
N THR A 19 81.31 30.97 -24.80
CA THR A 19 80.50 31.24 -23.58
C THR A 19 79.01 31.09 -23.84
N PHE A 20 78.52 31.54 -25.00
CA PHE A 20 77.14 31.32 -25.44
C PHE A 20 76.82 29.84 -25.58
N LEU A 21 77.69 29.05 -26.22
CA LEU A 21 77.49 27.62 -26.41
C LEU A 21 77.45 26.88 -25.06
N VAL A 22 78.38 27.21 -24.14
CA VAL A 22 78.38 26.63 -22.79
C VAL A 22 77.08 26.96 -22.04
N LEU A 23 76.65 28.23 -22.06
CA LEU A 23 75.40 28.65 -21.42
C LEU A 23 74.18 28.00 -22.08
N PHE A 24 74.17 27.89 -23.41
CA PHE A 24 73.12 27.22 -24.18
C PHE A 24 73.03 25.73 -23.82
N LEU A 25 74.15 25.01 -23.70
CA LEU A 25 74.16 23.60 -23.31
C LEU A 25 73.64 23.42 -21.88
N ILE A 26 74.01 24.32 -20.96
CA ILE A 26 73.48 24.31 -19.58
C ILE A 26 71.98 24.58 -19.58
N ALA A 27 71.52 25.60 -20.29
CA ALA A 27 70.10 25.93 -20.42
C ALA A 27 69.31 24.79 -21.08
N TRP A 28 69.87 24.15 -22.11
CA TRP A 28 69.24 23.01 -22.76
C TRP A 28 69.13 21.82 -21.81
N LYS A 29 70.18 21.52 -21.04
CA LYS A 29 70.18 20.39 -20.12
C LYS A 29 69.40 20.64 -18.83
N ALA A 30 69.13 21.89 -18.46
CA ALA A 30 68.45 22.23 -17.20
C ALA A 30 67.04 22.86 -17.37
N ALA A 31 66.87 23.80 -18.29
CA ALA A 31 65.62 24.53 -18.46
C ALA A 31 64.57 23.72 -19.23
N LEU A 32 64.94 23.07 -20.34
CA LEU A 32 64.01 22.23 -21.11
C LEU A 32 63.41 21.07 -20.29
N PRO A 33 64.18 20.24 -19.56
CA PRO A 33 63.58 19.16 -18.78
C PRO A 33 62.65 19.68 -17.69
N ARG A 34 62.99 20.78 -17.00
CA ARG A 34 62.11 21.37 -15.98
C ARG A 34 60.76 21.82 -16.55
N ILE A 35 60.75 22.40 -17.75
CA ILE A 35 59.50 22.81 -18.41
C ILE A 35 58.68 21.58 -18.83
N ALA A 36 59.34 20.55 -19.37
CA ALA A 36 58.69 19.30 -19.73
C ALA A 36 58.09 18.60 -18.51
N ASP A 37 58.80 18.55 -17.38
CA ASP A 37 58.32 17.95 -16.13
C ASP A 37 57.06 18.66 -15.61
N VAL A 38 57.04 20.00 -15.62
CA VAL A 38 55.86 20.76 -15.19
C VAL A 38 54.67 20.53 -16.12
N LEU A 39 54.91 20.47 -17.44
CA LEU A 39 53.86 20.20 -18.41
C LEU A 39 53.28 18.79 -18.23
N ASN A 40 54.15 17.78 -18.09
CA ASN A 40 53.75 16.40 -17.84
C ASN A 40 53.03 16.25 -16.50
N ALA A 41 53.49 16.90 -15.43
CA ALA A 41 52.83 16.87 -14.14
C ALA A 41 51.42 17.47 -14.20
N ARG A 42 51.24 18.56 -14.96
CA ARG A 42 49.92 19.16 -15.19
C ARG A 42 49.03 18.24 -16.01
N GLN A 43 49.55 17.69 -17.10
CA GLN A 43 48.81 16.75 -17.96
C GLN A 43 48.33 15.54 -17.16
N ASN A 44 49.23 14.88 -16.44
CA ASN A 44 48.90 13.72 -15.59
C ASN A 44 47.87 14.05 -14.51
N ARG A 45 47.92 15.27 -13.94
CA ARG A 45 46.92 15.71 -12.96
C ARG A 45 45.56 15.91 -13.61
N ILE A 46 45.50 16.57 -14.77
CA ILE A 46 44.25 16.78 -15.51
C ILE A 46 43.65 15.45 -15.92
N ASP A 47 44.45 14.54 -16.49
CA ASP A 47 43.98 13.23 -16.91
C ASP A 47 43.48 12.42 -15.71
N GLY A 48 44.21 12.42 -14.59
CA GLY A 48 43.76 11.77 -13.36
C GLY A 48 42.50 12.39 -12.75
N ASP A 49 42.32 13.71 -12.83
CA ASP A 49 41.11 14.38 -12.37
C ASP A 49 39.91 14.09 -13.29
N LEU A 50 40.13 14.00 -14.61
CA LEU A 50 39.11 13.61 -15.59
C LEU A 50 38.68 12.15 -15.43
N GLU A 51 39.63 11.23 -15.25
CA GLU A 51 39.34 9.81 -14.99
C GLU A 51 38.51 9.64 -13.71
N LYS A 52 38.88 10.33 -12.63
CA LYS A 52 38.10 10.34 -11.38
C LYS A 52 36.70 10.91 -11.57
N ALA A 53 36.59 12.03 -12.29
CA ALA A 53 35.29 12.63 -12.57
C ALA A 53 34.39 11.69 -13.38
N GLN A 54 34.96 10.99 -14.37
CA GLN A 54 34.25 10.02 -15.17
C GLN A 54 33.83 8.80 -14.35
N ALA A 55 34.71 8.28 -13.49
CA ALA A 55 34.40 7.16 -12.60
C ALA A 55 33.27 7.53 -11.62
N LEU A 56 33.34 8.70 -10.98
CA LEU A 56 32.30 9.20 -10.07
C LEU A 56 30.97 9.41 -10.79
N LYS A 57 31.01 9.89 -12.05
CA LYS A 57 29.81 10.04 -12.86
C LYS A 57 29.16 8.68 -13.15
N THR A 58 29.94 7.68 -13.57
CA THR A 58 29.44 6.34 -13.84
C THR A 58 28.88 5.67 -12.58
N GLU A 59 29.56 5.81 -11.44
CA GLU A 59 29.05 5.31 -10.15
C GLU A 59 27.73 5.99 -9.77
N ALA A 60 27.61 7.31 -9.94
CA ALA A 60 26.38 8.04 -9.67
C ALA A 60 25.23 7.59 -10.59
N GLU A 61 25.51 7.37 -11.88
CA GLU A 61 24.52 6.85 -12.84
C GLU A 61 24.06 5.43 -12.48
N GLU A 62 24.96 4.56 -12.02
CA GLU A 62 24.63 3.21 -11.57
C GLU A 62 23.78 3.20 -10.29
N VAL A 63 24.16 4.05 -9.31
CA VAL A 63 23.38 4.24 -8.08
C VAL A 63 21.99 4.78 -8.39
N LEU A 64 21.89 5.77 -9.29
CA LEU A 64 20.61 6.32 -9.71
C LEU A 64 19.73 5.25 -10.38
N ALA A 65 20.29 4.49 -11.32
CA ALA A 65 19.55 3.41 -12.00
C ALA A 65 19.07 2.32 -11.03
N THR A 66 19.89 1.98 -10.03
CA THR A 66 19.53 1.02 -8.98
C THR A 66 18.45 1.56 -8.06
N TYR A 67 18.54 2.84 -7.69
CA TYR A 67 17.54 3.54 -6.90
C TYR A 67 16.18 3.60 -7.62
N GLU A 68 16.17 4.00 -8.90
CA GLU A 68 14.96 4.05 -9.73
C GLU A 68 14.32 2.68 -9.88
N ARG A 69 15.12 1.63 -10.12
CA ARG A 69 14.63 0.25 -10.18
C ARG A 69 14.02 -0.20 -8.84
N SER A 70 14.65 0.16 -7.73
CA SER A 70 14.17 -0.16 -6.39
C SER A 70 12.85 0.56 -6.08
N LEU A 71 12.74 1.83 -6.47
CA LEU A 71 11.52 2.63 -6.32
C LEU A 71 10.36 2.06 -7.14
N ALA A 72 10.61 1.71 -8.41
CA ALA A 72 9.62 1.06 -9.26
C ALA A 72 9.18 -0.30 -8.69
N GLY A 73 10.14 -1.11 -8.21
CA GLY A 73 9.85 -2.38 -7.55
C GLY A 73 8.99 -2.21 -6.30
N ALA A 74 9.31 -1.24 -5.45
CA ALA A 74 8.55 -0.92 -4.25
C ALA A 74 7.11 -0.45 -4.58
N ALA A 75 6.94 0.37 -5.62
CA ALA A 75 5.62 0.81 -6.06
C ALA A 75 4.74 -0.35 -6.53
N VAL A 76 5.31 -1.30 -7.29
CA VAL A 76 4.60 -2.51 -7.73
C VAL A 76 4.22 -3.37 -6.52
N GLN A 77 5.15 -3.63 -5.60
CA GLN A 77 4.88 -4.41 -4.39
C GLN A 77 3.78 -3.77 -3.53
N ALA A 78 3.80 -2.45 -3.36
CA ALA A 78 2.75 -1.74 -2.63
C ALA A 78 1.38 -1.90 -3.30
N GLN A 79 1.32 -1.82 -4.63
CA GLN A 79 0.09 -2.03 -5.38
C GLN A 79 -0.42 -3.47 -5.25
N ASP A 80 0.47 -4.46 -5.27
CA ASP A 80 0.11 -5.86 -5.13
C ASP A 80 -0.40 -6.17 -3.72
N ILE A 81 0.28 -5.68 -2.67
CA ILE A 81 -0.19 -5.78 -1.29
C ILE A 81 -1.56 -5.14 -1.12
N HIS A 82 -1.78 -3.95 -1.69
CA HIS A 82 -3.07 -3.29 -1.63
C HIS A 82 -4.17 -4.11 -2.32
N ARG A 83 -3.88 -4.65 -3.51
CA ARG A 83 -4.82 -5.49 -4.26
C ARG A 83 -5.18 -6.75 -3.48
N GLU A 84 -4.19 -7.44 -2.92
CA GLU A 84 -4.39 -8.63 -2.12
C GLU A 84 -5.22 -8.33 -0.87
N ALA A 85 -4.91 -7.26 -0.15
CA ALA A 85 -5.65 -6.83 1.03
C ALA A 85 -7.13 -6.53 0.71
N VAL A 86 -7.41 -5.82 -0.40
CA VAL A 86 -8.78 -5.52 -0.84
C VAL A 86 -9.53 -6.80 -1.20
N GLN A 87 -8.88 -7.73 -1.91
CA GLN A 87 -9.50 -9.01 -2.27
C GLN A 87 -9.79 -9.88 -1.04
N ALA A 88 -8.84 -9.99 -0.11
CA ALA A 88 -9.01 -10.71 1.14
C ALA A 88 -10.15 -10.13 1.97
N LEU A 89 -10.20 -8.80 2.11
CA LEU A 89 -11.26 -8.11 2.83
C LEU A 89 -12.63 -8.32 2.16
N ALA A 90 -12.71 -8.24 0.84
CA ALA A 90 -13.96 -8.50 0.12
C ALA A 90 -14.46 -9.93 0.35
N ALA A 91 -13.57 -10.92 0.30
CA ALA A 91 -13.90 -12.32 0.58
C ALA A 91 -14.37 -12.53 2.03
N GLU A 92 -13.70 -11.92 3.00
CA GLU A 92 -14.12 -11.99 4.41
C GLU A 92 -15.48 -11.33 4.64
N ARG A 93 -15.70 -10.14 4.04
CA ARG A 93 -16.99 -9.44 4.10
C ARG A 93 -18.12 -10.28 3.53
N ALA A 94 -17.90 -10.93 2.38
CA ALA A 94 -18.88 -11.83 1.77
C ALA A 94 -19.25 -12.99 2.72
N LYS A 95 -18.24 -13.66 3.30
CA LYS A 95 -18.47 -14.74 4.27
C LYS A 95 -19.25 -14.27 5.50
N ARG A 96 -18.84 -13.14 6.10
CA ARG A 96 -19.51 -12.54 7.26
C ARG A 96 -20.96 -12.18 6.97
N ASN A 97 -21.22 -11.61 5.79
CA ASN A 97 -22.58 -11.26 5.37
C ASN A 97 -23.45 -12.50 5.17
N GLU A 98 -22.89 -13.57 4.58
CA GLU A 98 -23.59 -14.83 4.41
C GLU A 98 -23.93 -15.48 5.78
N GLU A 99 -22.96 -15.55 6.70
CA GLU A 99 -23.15 -16.05 8.06
C GLU A 99 -24.22 -15.24 8.81
N LEU A 100 -24.13 -13.91 8.74
CA LEU A 100 -25.10 -13.02 9.37
C LEU A 100 -26.51 -13.22 8.78
N SER A 101 -26.62 -13.34 7.46
CA SER A 101 -27.89 -13.55 6.78
C SER A 101 -28.53 -14.89 7.17
N ARG A 102 -27.71 -15.95 7.29
CA ARG A 102 -28.17 -17.26 7.78
C ARG A 102 -28.65 -17.17 9.23
N ARG A 103 -27.90 -16.50 10.10
CA ARG A 103 -28.25 -16.32 11.51
C ARG A 103 -29.55 -15.53 11.68
N LEU A 104 -29.69 -14.41 10.97
CA LEU A 104 -30.91 -13.60 10.98
C LEU A 104 -32.10 -14.41 10.47
N SER A 105 -31.94 -15.14 9.37
CA SER A 105 -33.01 -16.00 8.84
C SER A 105 -33.45 -17.07 9.84
N ALA A 106 -32.51 -17.68 10.56
CA ALA A 106 -32.82 -18.66 11.60
C ALA A 106 -33.56 -18.02 12.78
N GLN A 107 -33.11 -16.84 13.23
CA GLN A 107 -33.76 -16.09 14.32
C GLN A 107 -35.18 -15.65 13.95
N THR A 108 -35.41 -15.21 12.71
CA THR A 108 -36.75 -14.87 12.21
C THR A 108 -37.67 -16.07 12.23
N ARG A 109 -37.22 -17.23 11.71
CA ARG A 109 -38.02 -18.47 11.73
C ARG A 109 -38.34 -18.92 13.15
N GLU A 110 -37.39 -18.82 14.07
CA GLU A 110 -37.61 -19.15 15.48
C GLU A 110 -38.63 -18.20 16.13
N ALA A 111 -38.52 -16.90 15.87
CA ALA A 111 -39.47 -15.90 16.35
C ALA A 111 -40.88 -16.13 15.79
N GLU A 112 -41.01 -16.42 14.49
CA GLU A 112 -42.27 -16.77 13.84
C GLU A 112 -42.89 -18.03 14.45
N ALA A 113 -42.09 -19.07 14.71
CA ALA A 113 -42.55 -20.29 15.35
C ALA A 113 -43.04 -20.03 16.78
N ARG A 114 -42.33 -19.20 17.56
CA ARG A 114 -42.77 -18.78 18.90
C ARG A 114 -44.07 -17.99 18.84
N ILE A 115 -44.18 -16.99 17.96
CA ILE A 115 -45.40 -16.18 17.79
C ILE A 115 -46.59 -17.07 17.40
N SER A 116 -46.38 -18.01 16.48
CA SER A 116 -47.41 -18.97 16.06
C SER A 116 -47.85 -19.89 17.21
N GLY A 117 -46.90 -20.34 18.03
CA GLY A 117 -47.17 -21.12 19.25
C GLY A 117 -47.97 -20.34 20.29
N GLU A 118 -47.54 -19.12 20.61
CA GLU A 118 -48.24 -18.24 21.55
C GLU A 118 -49.62 -17.84 21.05
N LYS A 119 -49.80 -17.63 19.73
CA LYS A 119 -51.11 -17.39 19.13
C LYS A 119 -52.05 -18.59 19.31
N ARG A 120 -51.57 -19.82 19.10
CA ARG A 120 -52.38 -21.03 19.33
C ARG A 120 -52.80 -21.14 20.79
N ARG A 121 -51.85 -20.97 21.72
CA ARG A 121 -52.11 -20.97 23.17
C ARG A 121 -53.12 -19.90 23.57
N ALA A 122 -52.99 -18.68 23.06
CA ALA A 122 -53.94 -17.61 23.35
C ALA A 122 -55.36 -17.94 22.86
N VAL A 123 -55.50 -18.55 21.67
CA VAL A 123 -56.81 -18.98 21.15
C VAL A 123 -57.40 -20.11 21.99
N GLU A 124 -56.59 -21.09 22.40
CA GLU A 124 -57.00 -22.17 23.31
C GLU A 124 -57.45 -21.63 24.67
N ASN A 125 -56.69 -20.72 25.27
CA ASN A 125 -57.05 -20.07 26.54
C ASN A 125 -58.35 -19.27 26.43
N ILE A 126 -58.55 -18.52 25.33
CA ILE A 126 -59.81 -17.79 25.10
C ILE A 126 -60.98 -18.76 25.00
N ARG A 127 -60.80 -19.90 24.31
CA ARG A 127 -61.84 -20.93 24.21
C ARG A 127 -62.20 -21.49 25.57
N GLU A 128 -61.22 -21.85 26.40
CA GLU A 128 -61.44 -22.37 27.75
C GLU A 128 -62.20 -21.37 28.63
N VAL A 129 -61.78 -20.10 28.65
CA VAL A 129 -62.47 -19.03 29.38
C VAL A 129 -63.88 -18.80 28.84
N THR A 130 -64.08 -18.87 27.53
CA THR A 130 -65.41 -18.69 26.91
C THR A 130 -66.35 -19.82 27.31
N LEU A 131 -65.86 -21.07 27.35
CA LEU A 131 -66.61 -22.23 27.81
C LEU A 131 -67.10 -22.02 29.25
N ASP A 132 -66.20 -21.63 30.15
CA ASP A 132 -66.51 -21.36 31.55
C ASP A 132 -67.56 -20.24 31.71
N VAL A 133 -67.41 -19.15 30.96
CA VAL A 133 -68.37 -18.03 30.95
C VAL A 133 -69.74 -18.44 30.40
N VAL A 134 -69.79 -19.21 29.30
CA VAL A 134 -71.05 -19.67 28.69
C VAL A 134 -71.79 -20.64 29.61
N GLN A 135 -71.07 -21.60 30.23
CA GLN A 135 -71.66 -22.53 31.20
C GLN A 135 -72.20 -21.78 32.43
N SER A 136 -71.41 -20.85 32.98
CA SER A 136 -71.81 -20.01 34.10
C SER A 136 -73.03 -19.13 33.77
N ALA A 137 -73.08 -18.57 32.56
CA ALA A 137 -74.22 -17.77 32.10
C ALA A 137 -75.48 -18.62 31.92
N ALA A 138 -75.37 -19.80 31.27
CA ALA A 138 -76.51 -20.70 31.07
C ALA A 138 -77.10 -21.20 32.40
N ALA A 139 -76.24 -21.57 33.36
CA ALA A 139 -76.66 -21.97 34.69
C ALA A 139 -77.41 -20.85 35.43
N ARG A 140 -76.95 -19.60 35.32
CA ARG A 140 -77.56 -18.45 36.01
C ARG A 140 -78.84 -17.93 35.34
N LEU A 141 -78.93 -17.95 34.01
CA LEU A 141 -80.07 -17.36 33.27
C LEU A 141 -81.22 -18.34 33.04
N ILE A 142 -80.91 -19.61 32.76
CA ILE A 142 -81.89 -20.60 32.30
C ILE A 142 -82.05 -21.75 33.31
N GLY A 143 -81.18 -21.83 34.32
CA GLY A 143 -81.23 -22.86 35.38
C GLY A 143 -80.83 -24.27 34.89
N VAL A 144 -80.18 -24.37 33.73
CA VAL A 144 -79.78 -25.64 33.11
C VAL A 144 -78.26 -25.79 33.21
N GLU A 145 -77.80 -26.92 33.75
CA GLU A 145 -76.40 -27.32 33.65
C GLU A 145 -76.11 -27.85 32.25
N VAL A 146 -75.26 -27.15 31.50
CA VAL A 146 -74.84 -27.54 30.16
C VAL A 146 -73.54 -28.34 30.27
N ALA A 147 -73.55 -29.59 29.80
CA ALA A 147 -72.36 -30.41 29.71
C ALA A 147 -71.29 -29.73 28.83
N GLY A 148 -70.01 -29.77 29.23
CA GLY A 148 -68.94 -29.05 28.53
C GLY A 148 -68.82 -29.41 27.03
N ALA A 149 -69.14 -30.65 26.66
CA ALA A 149 -69.15 -31.09 25.26
C ALA A 149 -70.27 -30.44 24.42
N ASP A 150 -71.40 -30.08 25.02
CA ASP A 150 -72.51 -29.41 24.34
C ASP A 150 -72.26 -27.92 24.19
N ALA A 151 -71.70 -27.28 25.23
CA ALA A 151 -71.25 -25.90 25.18
C ALA A 151 -70.12 -25.71 24.13
N ASP A 152 -69.15 -26.63 24.07
CA ASP A 152 -68.07 -26.55 23.09
C ASP A 152 -68.58 -26.69 21.64
N ARG A 153 -69.53 -27.61 21.40
CA ARG A 153 -70.16 -27.76 20.07
C ARG A 153 -70.90 -26.48 19.65
N ALA A 154 -71.66 -25.87 20.55
CA ALA A 154 -72.37 -24.63 20.25
C ALA A 154 -71.42 -23.46 19.93
N ILE A 155 -70.31 -23.34 20.67
CA ILE A 155 -69.27 -22.33 20.42
C ILE A 155 -68.60 -22.58 19.07
N GLN A 156 -68.29 -23.83 18.71
CA GLN A 156 -67.72 -24.17 17.41
C GLN A 156 -68.63 -23.80 16.25
N SER A 157 -69.93 -24.11 16.34
CA SER A 157 -70.91 -23.74 15.32
C SER A 157 -70.98 -22.22 15.14
N ALA A 158 -71.06 -21.46 16.25
CA ALA A 158 -71.10 -19.99 16.21
C ALA A 158 -69.81 -19.37 15.63
N LEU A 159 -68.64 -19.96 15.91
CA LEU A 159 -67.37 -19.50 15.35
C LEU A 159 -67.23 -19.81 13.86
N GLN A 160 -67.81 -20.90 13.36
CA GLN A 160 -67.81 -21.21 11.92
C GLN A 160 -68.74 -20.29 11.14
N GLU A 161 -69.93 -20.00 11.67
CA GLU A 161 -70.92 -19.11 11.05
C GLU A 161 -70.41 -17.67 10.89
N ARG A 162 -69.55 -17.20 11.80
CA ARG A 162 -68.96 -15.85 11.76
C ARG A 162 -67.73 -15.73 10.85
N ARG A 163 -67.19 -16.85 10.37
CA ARG A 163 -65.94 -16.90 9.58
C ARG A 163 -66.21 -16.95 8.07
N THR A 164 -67.43 -17.26 7.65
CA THR A 164 -68.00 -16.99 6.31
C THR A 164 -68.45 -15.55 6.20
#